data_AF-A0A7W1CYD4-F1
#
_entry.id   AF-A0A7W1CYD4-F1
#
_cell.length_a   1.000
_cell.length_b   1.000
_cell.length_c   1.000
_cell.angle_alpha   90.00
_cell.angle_beta   90.00
_cell.angle_gamma   90.00
#
_symmetry.space_group_name_H-M   'P 1'
#
loop_
_entity.id
_entity.type
_entity.pdbx_description
1 polymer ?
#
loop_
_entity_poly.entity_id
_entity_poly.type
_entity_poly.pdbx_seq_one_letter_code
_entity_poly.pdbx_strand_id
1 'polypeptide(L)' 'MESQENIYEVPQSRPEPEDDGACDHLPGMRMPSVSLRSTAGDLIDLSTLTGTTVVYCYPLTG' A
#
# COMPACT_ATOMS: atom_id res chain seq x y z
N MET A 1 -32.79 9.19 18.42
CA MET A 1 -31.66 9.32 19.37
C MET A 1 -30.47 8.78 18.61
N GLU A 2 -29.69 9.65 17.99
CA GLU A 2 -28.57 9.25 17.11
C GLU A 2 -27.48 8.61 17.97
N SER A 3 -27.05 7.40 17.61
CA SER A 3 -25.90 6.75 18.20
C SER A 3 -24.65 7.51 17.76
N GLN A 4 -23.93 8.06 18.72
CA GLN A 4 -22.64 8.71 18.49
C GLN A 4 -21.63 7.62 18.12
N GLU A 5 -21.26 7.53 16.84
CA GLU A 5 -20.26 6.58 16.33
C GLU A 5 -18.91 6.82 17.04
N ASN A 6 -18.41 5.81 17.75
CA ASN A 6 -17.11 5.87 18.42
C ASN A 6 -16.00 5.66 17.39
N ILE A 7 -15.34 6.74 16.96
CA ILE A 7 -14.24 6.70 15.96
C ILE A 7 -13.00 5.91 16.40
N TYR A 8 -12.93 5.48 17.66
CA TYR A 8 -11.88 4.59 18.18
C TYR A 8 -12.26 3.10 18.10
N GLU A 9 -13.52 2.78 17.76
CA GLU A 9 -13.96 1.41 17.53
C GLU A 9 -13.88 1.09 16.03
N VAL A 10 -13.01 0.13 15.69
CA VAL A 10 -12.93 -0.40 14.33
C VAL A 10 -14.07 -1.39 14.14
N PRO A 11 -14.94 -1.24 13.12
CA PRO A 11 -16.01 -2.19 12.84
C PRO A 11 -15.44 -3.61 12.69
N GLN A 12 -15.87 -4.50 13.58
CA GLN A 12 -15.44 -5.89 13.55
C GLN A 12 -16.24 -6.66 12.50
N SER A 13 -15.76 -6.66 11.25
CA SER A 13 -15.95 -7.76 10.29
C SER A 13 -15.37 -7.40 8.91
N ARG A 14 -14.06 -7.56 8.75
CA ARG A 14 -13.50 -7.93 7.44
C ARG A 14 -12.98 -9.35 7.55
N PRO A 15 -13.21 -10.22 6.55
CA PRO A 15 -12.56 -11.51 6.53
C PRO A 15 -11.04 -11.28 6.57
N GLU A 16 -10.34 -12.14 7.30
CA GLU A 16 -8.88 -12.16 7.29
C GLU A 16 -8.40 -12.35 5.84
N PRO A 17 -7.44 -11.55 5.35
CA PRO A 17 -6.84 -11.78 4.05
C PRO A 17 -6.21 -13.17 4.00
N GLU A 18 -6.51 -13.93 2.95
CA GLU A 18 -5.83 -15.20 2.66
C GLU A 18 -4.53 -14.92 1.90
N ASP A 19 -3.46 -15.65 2.24
CA ASP A 19 -2.20 -15.61 1.50
C ASP A 19 -2.31 -16.50 0.25
N ASP A 20 -2.24 -15.89 -0.94
CA ASP A 20 -2.37 -16.57 -2.23
C ASP A 20 -1.02 -17.00 -2.84
N GLY A 21 0.11 -16.66 -2.20
CA GLY A 21 1.46 -16.99 -2.67
C GLY A 21 1.87 -16.31 -3.97
N ALA A 22 1.08 -15.36 -4.50
CA ALA A 22 1.35 -14.74 -5.80
C ALA A 22 2.71 -14.01 -5.85
N CYS A 23 3.20 -13.58 -4.69
CA CYS A 23 4.42 -12.77 -4.55
C CYS A 23 5.64 -13.54 -4.04
N ASP A 24 5.56 -14.86 -3.83
CA ASP A 24 6.65 -15.67 -3.23
C ASP A 24 7.96 -15.63 -4.01
N HIS A 25 7.88 -15.30 -5.29
CA HIS A 25 9.01 -15.22 -6.21
C HIS A 25 9.78 -13.89 -6.12
N LEU A 26 9.20 -12.85 -5.50
CA LEU A 26 9.76 -11.49 -5.46
C LEU A 26 10.99 -11.28 -4.57
N PRO A 27 11.17 -11.98 -3.42
CA PRO A 27 12.37 -11.80 -2.60
C PRO A 27 13.66 -12.02 -3.40
N GLY A 28 14.57 -11.04 -3.34
CA GLY A 28 15.84 -11.06 -4.08
C GLY A 28 15.76 -10.63 -5.54
N MET A 29 14.56 -10.41 -6.11
CA MET A 29 14.41 -9.80 -7.43
C MET A 29 14.80 -8.32 -7.39
N ARG A 30 15.30 -7.82 -8.53
CA ARG A 30 15.52 -6.38 -8.70
C ARG A 30 14.17 -5.69 -8.88
N MET A 31 14.03 -4.51 -8.27
CA MET A 31 12.87 -3.66 -8.47
C MET A 31 12.77 -3.27 -9.96
N PRO A 32 11.66 -3.58 -10.66
CA PRO A 32 11.45 -3.13 -12.03
C PRO A 32 11.28 -1.61 -12.08
N SER A 33 11.54 -1.01 -13.25
CA SER A 33 11.26 0.41 -13.48
C SER A 33 9.76 0.66 -13.39
N VAL A 34 9.35 1.45 -12.39
CA VAL A 34 7.96 1.79 -12.10
C VAL A 34 7.89 3.27 -11.80
N SER A 35 7.36 4.04 -12.75
CA SER A 35 7.25 5.50 -12.65
C SER A 35 5.89 5.91 -12.08
N LEU A 36 5.90 6.56 -10.91
CA LEU A 36 4.69 7.09 -10.26
C LEU A 36 4.73 8.61 -10.21
N ARG A 37 3.56 9.25 -10.32
CA ARG A 37 3.44 10.71 -10.19
C ARG A 37 3.49 11.11 -8.72
N SER A 38 4.41 12.02 -8.39
CA SER A 38 4.48 12.64 -7.07
C SER A 38 3.43 13.74 -6.91
N THR A 39 3.18 14.14 -5.66
CA THR A 39 2.34 15.30 -5.33
C THR A 39 2.95 16.62 -5.78
N ALA A 40 4.25 16.66 -6.07
CA ALA A 40 4.94 17.80 -6.67
C ALA A 40 4.77 17.88 -8.21
N GLY A 41 4.15 16.87 -8.82
CA GLY A 41 3.88 16.81 -10.26
C GLY A 41 4.93 16.04 -11.08
N ASP A 42 6.11 15.81 -10.53
CA ASP A 42 7.19 15.05 -11.18
C ASP A 42 6.93 13.53 -11.16
N LEU A 43 7.55 12.82 -12.10
CA LEU A 43 7.57 11.35 -12.13
C LEU A 43 8.78 10.82 -11.34
N ILE A 44 8.54 9.83 -10.48
CA ILE A 44 9.55 9.14 -9.68
C ILE A 44 9.61 7.69 -10.11
N ASP A 45 10.78 7.21 -10.56
CA ASP A 45 11.02 5.79 -10.83
C ASP A 45 11.52 5.09 -9.57
N LEU A 46 10.73 4.15 -9.06
CA LEU A 46 11.04 3.39 -7.85
C LEU A 46 12.33 2.56 -7.96
N SER A 47 12.73 2.13 -9.17
CA SER A 47 13.96 1.36 -9.38
C SER A 47 15.24 2.17 -9.14
N THR A 48 15.14 3.50 -9.14
CA THR A 48 16.27 4.43 -8.98
C THR A 48 16.49 4.88 -7.54
N LEU A 49 15.57 4.53 -6.63
CA LEU A 49 15.66 4.91 -5.22
C LEU A 49 16.83 4.18 -4.55
N THR A 50 17.57 4.92 -3.73
CA THR A 50 18.74 4.38 -3.02
C THR A 50 18.41 4.16 -1.55
N GLY A 51 19.07 3.17 -0.94
CA GLY A 51 18.83 2.79 0.45
C GLY A 51 17.55 1.98 0.65
N THR A 52 17.11 1.86 1.92
CA THR A 52 15.90 1.13 2.27
C THR A 52 14.68 1.96 1.97
N THR A 53 13.88 1.53 1.00
CA THR A 53 12.61 2.17 0.63
C THR A 53 11.44 1.30 1.08
N VAL A 54 10.43 1.92 1.70
CA VAL A 54 9.16 1.26 2.08
C VAL A 54 8.04 1.89 1.27
N VAL A 55 7.30 1.07 0.51
CA VAL A 55 6.18 1.51 -0.33
C VAL A 55 4.88 1.10 0.33
N TYR A 56 4.02 2.08 0.63
CA TYR A 56 2.68 1.84 1.18
C TYR A 56 1.65 1.90 0.05
N CYS A 57 1.02 0.76 -0.23
CA CYS A 57 -0.10 0.65 -1.17
C CYS A 57 -1.40 0.55 -0.38
N TYR A 58 -2.32 1.47 -0.62
CA TYR A 58 -3.65 1.44 -0.02
C TYR A 58 -4.69 1.81 -1.09
N PRO A 59 -5.90 1.21 -1.05
CA PRO A 59 -6.98 1.65 -1.91
C PRO A 59 -7.30 3.11 -1.59
N LEU A 60 -7.49 3.94 -2.62
CA LEU A 60 -8.00 5.29 -2.41
C LEU A 60 -9.33 5.15 -1.67
N THR A 61 -9.37 5.57 -0.40
CA THR A 61 -10.62 5.68 0.34
C THR A 61 -11.44 6.75 -0.38
N GLY A 62 -12.53 6.34 -1.03
CA GLY A 62 -13.60 7.25 -1.41
C GLY A 62 -14.31 7.78 -0.18
#